data_AF-A0A0R3MGB7-F1
#
_entry.id   AF-A0A0R3MGB7-F1
#
_cell.length_a   1.000
_cell.length_b   1.000
_cell.length_c   1.000
_cell.angle_alpha   90.00
_cell.angle_beta   90.00
_cell.angle_gamma   90.00
#
_symmetry.space_group_name_H-M   'P 1'
#
loop_
_entity.id
_entity.type
_entity.pdbx_description
1 polymer ?
#
loop_
_entity_poly.entity_id
_entity_poly.type
_entity_poly.pdbx_seq_one_letter_code
_entity_poly.pdbx_strand_id
1 'polypeptide(L)' 'MPPVRKRAYTILVQYEQAQAELIGKAVVLSDGKAGTIDGLFLDELHGLRISVSGHAGKWPVSTIRLLQN' A
#
# COMPACT_ATOMS: atom_id res chain seq x y z
N MET A 1 12.86 11.78 23.26
CA MET A 1 11.75 12.24 22.39
C MET A 1 10.43 11.95 23.08
N PRO A 2 9.46 12.89 23.12
CA PRO A 2 8.15 12.63 23.72
C PRO A 2 7.47 11.40 23.07
N PRO A 3 6.70 10.59 23.83
CA PRO A 3 6.11 9.36 23.33
C PRO A 3 5.30 9.53 22.03
N VAL A 4 4.50 10.59 21.95
CA VAL A 4 3.69 10.94 20.77
C VAL A 4 4.58 11.20 19.55
N ARG A 5 5.66 11.96 19.72
CA ARG A 5 6.60 12.27 18.64
C ARG A 5 7.29 11.00 18.14
N LYS A 6 7.68 10.10 19.05
CA LYS A 6 8.25 8.78 18.68
C LYS A 6 7.30 7.97 17.82
N ARG A 7 6.03 7.90 18.21
CA ARG A 7 5.00 7.18 17.46
C ARG A 7 4.77 7.78 16.07
N ALA A 8 4.64 9.11 15.97
CA ALA A 8 4.45 9.79 14.69
C ALA A 8 5.64 9.55 13.74
N TYR A 9 6.87 9.63 14.26
CA TYR A 9 8.07 9.34 13.48
C TYR A 9 8.10 7.89 12.98
N THR A 10 7.76 6.92 13.82
CA THR A 10 7.69 5.51 13.40
C THR A 10 6.70 5.31 12.26
N ILE A 11 5.51 5.93 12.32
CA ILE A 11 4.52 5.83 11.25
C ILE A 11 5.08 6.36 9.93
N LEU A 12 5.74 7.53 9.95
CA LEU A 12 6.33 8.12 8.75
C LEU A 12 7.41 7.23 8.14
N VAL A 13 8.30 6.66 8.96
CA VAL A 13 9.35 5.75 8.48
C VAL A 13 8.75 4.47 7.87
N GLN A 14 7.75 3.87 8.52
CA GLN A 14 7.09 2.67 7.99
C GLN A 14 6.32 2.97 6.69
N TYR A 15 5.71 4.15 6.60
CA TYR A 15 5.02 4.59 5.39
C TYR A 15 6.00 4.77 4.21
N GLU A 16 7.13 5.43 4.43
CA GLU A 16 8.17 5.62 3.40
C GLU A 16 8.75 4.27 2.93
N GLN A 17 9.02 3.35 3.87
CA GLN A 17 9.45 1.99 3.55
C GLN A 17 8.41 1.25 2.71
N ALA A 18 7.14 1.29 3.11
CA ALA A 18 6.05 0.67 2.36
C ALA A 18 5.92 1.25 0.94
N GLN A 19 6.09 2.56 0.76
CA GLN A 19 6.11 3.17 -0.57
C GLN A 19 7.25 2.58 -1.43
N ALA A 20 8.46 2.51 -0.90
CA ALA A 20 9.62 1.99 -1.61
C ALA A 20 9.54 0.49 -1.94
N GLU A 21 8.85 -0.30 -1.11
CA GLU A 21 8.70 -1.75 -1.27
C GLU A 21 7.52 -2.15 -2.15
N LEU A 22 6.44 -1.36 -2.17
CA LEU A 22 5.19 -1.74 -2.84
C LEU A 22 4.98 -1.04 -4.18
N ILE A 23 5.29 0.25 -4.30
CA ILE A 23 5.02 1.00 -5.53
C ILE A 23 5.87 0.43 -6.68
N GLY A 24 5.21 0.00 -7.75
CA GLY A 24 5.84 -0.61 -8.92
C GLY A 24 6.47 -1.99 -8.69
N LYS A 25 6.44 -2.49 -7.45
CA LYS A 25 7.06 -3.76 -7.05
C LYS A 25 6.06 -4.76 -6.50
N ALA A 26 4.82 -4.34 -6.24
CA ALA A 26 3.77 -5.21 -5.75
C ALA A 26 2.54 -5.13 -6.66
N VAL A 27 1.82 -6.24 -6.68
CA VAL A 27 0.54 -6.37 -7.38
C VAL A 27 -0.55 -6.80 -6.41
N VAL A 28 -1.76 -6.30 -6.65
CA VAL A 28 -2.98 -6.75 -6.03
C VAL A 28 -3.63 -7.78 -6.93
N LEU A 29 -3.87 -8.98 -6.40
CA LEU A 29 -4.52 -10.09 -7.08
C LEU A 29 -5.97 -10.23 -6.62
N SER A 30 -6.90 -10.24 -7.57
CA SER A 30 -8.31 -10.55 -7.33
C SER A 30 -9.01 -10.97 -8.63
N ASP A 31 -9.94 -11.91 -8.53
CA ASP A 31 -10.72 -12.45 -9.65
C ASP A 31 -9.87 -12.88 -10.86
N GLY A 32 -8.72 -13.52 -10.59
CA GLY A 32 -7.79 -13.99 -11.63
C GLY A 32 -7.03 -12.89 -12.36
N LYS A 33 -7.15 -11.63 -11.93
CA LYS A 33 -6.46 -10.47 -12.51
C LYS A 33 -5.46 -9.89 -11.53
N ALA A 34 -4.44 -9.24 -12.08
CA ALA A 34 -3.42 -8.51 -11.34
C ALA A 34 -3.49 -7.02 -11.68
N GLY A 35 -3.43 -6.16 -10.66
CA GLY A 35 -3.24 -4.73 -10.81
C GLY A 35 -1.99 -4.28 -10.07
N THR A 36 -1.19 -3.39 -10.65
CA THR A 36 0.05 -2.90 -10.03
C THR A 36 -0.27 -1.80 -9.05
N ILE A 37 0.37 -1.84 -7.87
CA ILE A 37 0.29 -0.74 -6.91
C ILE A 37 1.07 0.45 -7.47
N ASP A 38 0.38 1.55 -7.75
CA ASP A 38 0.95 2.77 -8.33
C ASP A 38 1.07 3.93 -7.31
N GLY A 39 0.39 3.83 -6.18
CA GLY A 39 0.46 4.83 -5.11
C GLY A 39 0.01 4.31 -3.76
N LEU A 40 0.61 4.88 -2.70
CA LEU A 40 0.23 4.69 -1.30
C LEU A 40 -0.05 6.07 -0.70
N PHE A 41 -1.09 6.18 0.12
CA PHE A 41 -1.53 7.43 0.74
C PHE A 41 -2.01 7.19 2.17
N LEU A 42 -1.70 8.12 3.08
CA LEU A 42 -2.31 8.15 4.40
C LEU A 42 -3.51 9.10 4.38
N ASP A 43 -4.61 8.68 4.99
CA ASP A 43 -5.78 9.54 5.21
C ASP A 43 -6.46 9.22 6.55
N GLU A 44 -7.23 10.18 7.04
CA GLU A 44 -7.86 10.08 8.37
C GLU A 44 -9.01 9.06 8.43
N LEU A 45 -9.63 8.72 7.29
CA LEU A 45 -10.80 7.85 7.25
C LEU A 45 -10.42 6.37 7.20
N HIS A 46 -9.43 6.00 6.38
CA HIS A 46 -9.04 4.61 6.14
C HIS A 46 -7.65 4.26 6.67
N GLY A 47 -6.88 5.24 7.14
CA GLY A 47 -5.51 5.06 7.61
C GLY A 47 -4.51 4.95 6.47
N LEU A 48 -4.61 3.90 5.64
CA LEU A 48 -3.77 3.67 4.46
C LEU A 48 -4.62 3.32 3.24
N ARG A 49 -4.40 4.06 2.15
CA ARG A 49 -5.00 3.80 0.84
C ARG A 49 -3.93 3.40 -0.16
N ILE A 50 -4.29 2.44 -1.00
CA ILE A 50 -3.51 2.06 -2.18
C ILE A 50 -4.27 2.46 -3.43
N SER A 51 -3.54 2.96 -4.41
CA SER A 51 -4.03 3.08 -5.78
C SER A 51 -3.51 1.90 -6.58
N VAL A 52 -4.34 1.43 -7.51
CA VAL A 52 -4.10 0.21 -8.28
C VAL A 52 -4.38 0.50 -9.74
N SER A 53 -3.37 0.30 -10.58
CA SER A 53 -3.46 0.44 -12.03
C SER A 53 -3.71 -0.91 -12.71
N GLY A 54 -4.40 -0.90 -13.85
CA GLY A 54 -4.61 -2.09 -14.67
C GLY A 54 -5.75 -3.01 -14.25
N HIS A 55 -6.57 -2.63 -13.27
CA HIS A 55 -7.71 -3.45 -12.82
C HIS A 55 -8.89 -2.58 -12.35
N ALA A 56 -9.99 -2.59 -13.11
CA ALA A 56 -11.21 -1.82 -12.84
C ALA A 56 -12.16 -2.61 -11.93
N GLY A 57 -12.53 -2.01 -10.79
CA GLY A 57 -12.86 -2.76 -9.58
C GLY A 57 -14.28 -3.27 -9.37
N LYS A 58 -14.34 -4.52 -8.90
CA LYS A 58 -15.06 -5.00 -7.71
C LYS A 58 -14.09 -5.92 -6.95
N TRP A 59 -13.74 -5.60 -5.71
CA TRP A 59 -12.69 -6.28 -4.96
C TRP A 59 -13.18 -6.68 -3.57
N PRO A 60 -13.99 -7.73 -3.43
CA PRO A 60 -14.51 -8.13 -2.12
C PRO A 60 -13.39 -8.65 -1.21
N VAL A 61 -12.41 -9.36 -1.78
CA VAL A 61 -11.20 -9.86 -1.11
C VAL A 61 -10.04 -9.80 -2.10
N SER A 62 -8.84 -9.43 -1.66
CA SER A 62 -7.67 -9.30 -2.53
C SER A 62 -6.39 -9.68 -1.81
N THR A 63 -5.41 -10.19 -2.56
CA THR A 63 -4.09 -10.58 -2.04
C THR A 63 -3.03 -9.63 -2.59
N ILE A 64 -2.21 -9.04 -1.72
CA ILE A 64 -1.01 -8.29 -2.16
C ILE A 64 0.14 -9.29 -2.30
N ARG A 65 0.84 -9.25 -3.44
CA ARG A 65 2.07 -10.02 -3.67
C ARG A 65 3.18 -9.11 -4.17
N LEU A 66 4.40 -9.36 -3.69
CA LEU A 66 5.60 -8.78 -4.27
C LEU A 66 5.87 -9.46 -5.63
N LEU A 67 6.24 -8.65 -6.61
CA LEU A 67 6.80 -9.12 -7.87
C LEU A 67 8.15 -9.76 -7.55
N GLN A 68 8.37 -10.98 -8.04
CA GLN A 68 9.69 -11.60 -7.96
C GLN A 68 10.64 -10.83 -8.87
N ASN A 69 11.84 -10.51 -8.35
CA ASN A 69 12.96 -10.05 -9.17
C ASN A 69 13.46 -11.18 -10.06
#